data_AF-A0A6I8UEM4-F1
#
_entry.id   AF-A0A6I8UEM4-F1
#
_cell.length_a   1.000
_cell.length_b   1.000
_cell.length_c   1.000
_cell.angle_alpha   90.00
_cell.angle_beta   90.00
_cell.angle_gamma   90.00
#
_symmetry.space_group_name_H-M   'P 1'
#
loop_
_entity.id
_entity.type
_entity.pdbx_description
1 polymer ?
#
loop_
_entity_poly.entity_id
_entity_poly.type
_entity_poly.pdbx_seq_one_letter_code
_entity_poly.pdbx_strand_id
1 'polypeptide(L)'
;MKIAIEGCAHGELERIYDTIACIEKESNTKIDLLLCCGDFQSTRNLEDLQTMAVPKKYLDICTFYKYYSGECVAPVLTIFIGGNHEASNYLQELPYGGWVAPNIYYLGYAGVVNVNGVRIAGISGIYKGHDFLRGHHEFPPYTESTCRSVYHVRQLEVFRLKQLSGKIDIFLSHDWPTGIYEYGNKAQLLRKKPYFAADMESGQLGSRPLEELLKAVQPSYWFAAHLHCKFAALVPHQNATKAPTKMGDGSSSSSSSSSSESDDEESTSRLPPKPVAVTKFLALDKCLPRRAFLQVLDIPSEAIEGNPTFEYDAEWLVILQSTNHLISVKENYYYLPGKKAGAIAERFNFTPTEEELDSLTTKFQSLKIPENFQRTVPAFDPQEQSNYKHMVVGQPTAHLNPQSNTFCSVLGVDDPLCLALLANGKDLPAVAVESIDPKAEETIVHVQDQCQDQEPIEGSSPPPEPLVTPSKRKLNLFLPAPTVTADATAAEKDDSVIDLPEEDEDPKTAETAESEAVDNPKVKAVPPPPSSPPSVKKLKRRNQNIYQAEDDD
;
A
#
# COMPACT_ATOMS: atom_id res chain seq x y z
N MET A 1 -18.03 17.87 -5.70
CA MET A 1 -18.37 16.61 -5.01
C MET A 1 -18.13 16.77 -3.52
N LYS A 2 -19.05 16.30 -2.69
CA LYS A 2 -18.88 16.22 -1.23
C LYS A 2 -18.27 14.88 -0.87
N ILE A 3 -17.03 14.90 -0.41
CA ILE A 3 -16.24 13.70 -0.14
C ILE A 3 -15.97 13.62 1.36
N ALA A 4 -16.39 12.53 1.99
CA ALA A 4 -16.03 12.20 3.35
C ALA A 4 -14.66 11.51 3.37
N ILE A 5 -13.74 12.01 4.19
CA ILE A 5 -12.43 11.43 4.41
C ILE A 5 -12.42 10.81 5.81
N GLU A 6 -11.97 9.56 5.88
CA GLU A 6 -11.90 8.74 7.09
C GLU A 6 -10.44 8.34 7.36
N GLY A 7 -10.07 8.35 8.64
CA GLY A 7 -8.73 8.00 9.12
C GLY A 7 -8.48 6.50 9.18
N CYS A 8 -8.49 5.93 10.39
CA CYS A 8 -8.41 4.47 10.62
C CYS A 8 -9.77 3.92 11.05
N ALA A 9 -10.33 2.99 10.26
CA ALA A 9 -11.70 2.50 10.48
C ALA A 9 -11.78 1.45 11.60
N HIS A 10 -10.80 0.55 11.70
CA HIS A 10 -10.77 -0.62 12.58
C HIS A 10 -12.07 -1.43 12.58
N GLY A 11 -12.67 -1.59 11.40
CA GLY A 11 -13.91 -2.35 11.22
C GLY A 11 -15.19 -1.69 11.75
N GLU A 12 -15.15 -0.45 12.25
CA GLU A 12 -16.30 0.30 12.81
C GLU A 12 -17.20 0.92 11.72
N LEU A 13 -17.50 0.15 10.66
CA LEU A 13 -18.18 0.64 9.46
C LEU A 13 -19.59 1.18 9.74
N GLU A 14 -20.36 0.51 10.60
CA GLU A 14 -21.68 0.99 11.00
C GLU A 14 -21.60 2.40 11.61
N ARG A 15 -20.63 2.65 12.49
CA ARG A 15 -20.45 3.98 13.10
C ARG A 15 -20.04 5.04 12.08
N ILE A 16 -19.20 4.67 11.12
CA ILE A 16 -18.78 5.57 10.04
C ILE A 16 -20.00 5.97 9.20
N TYR A 17 -20.81 5.00 8.77
CA TYR A 17 -22.00 5.27 7.97
C TYR A 17 -23.10 5.99 8.76
N ASP A 18 -23.32 5.66 10.03
CA ASP A 18 -24.24 6.39 10.91
C ASP A 18 -23.82 7.86 11.06
N THR A 19 -22.52 8.11 11.19
CA THR A 19 -21.97 9.48 11.27
C THR A 19 -22.20 10.24 9.96
N ILE A 20 -21.98 9.59 8.82
CA ILE A 20 -22.27 10.15 7.50
C ILE A 20 -23.76 10.50 7.38
N ALA A 21 -24.66 9.57 7.71
CA ALA A 21 -26.11 9.80 7.66
C ALA A 21 -26.54 10.97 8.58
N CYS A 22 -25.93 11.10 9.76
CA CYS A 22 -26.16 12.22 10.66
C CYS A 22 -25.72 13.55 10.02
N ILE A 23 -24.53 13.60 9.43
CA ILE A 23 -24.02 14.79 8.73
C ILE A 23 -24.91 15.17 7.56
N GLU A 24 -25.35 14.20 6.75
CA GLU A 24 -26.24 14.47 5.61
C GLU A 24 -27.57 15.08 6.07
N LYS A 25 -28.14 14.54 7.17
CA LYS A 25 -29.38 15.05 7.77
C LYS A 25 -29.23 16.45 8.34
N GLU A 26 -28.12 16.75 9.03
CA GLU A 26 -27.88 18.05 9.64
C GLU A 26 -27.52 19.13 8.61
N SER A 27 -26.71 18.78 7.62
CA SER A 27 -26.25 19.71 6.58
C SER A 27 -27.19 19.81 5.37
N ASN A 28 -28.23 18.98 5.32
CA ASN A 28 -29.14 18.82 4.18
C ASN A 28 -28.39 18.70 2.84
N THR A 29 -27.30 17.93 2.86
CA THR A 29 -26.37 17.76 1.74
C THR A 29 -25.98 16.29 1.65
N LYS A 30 -26.07 15.71 0.46
CA LYS A 30 -25.64 14.33 0.21
C LYS A 30 -24.11 14.23 0.17
N ILE A 31 -23.57 13.17 0.75
CA ILE A 31 -22.17 12.79 0.64
C ILE A 31 -22.05 11.82 -0.54
N ASP A 32 -21.19 12.15 -1.50
CA ASP A 32 -21.11 11.44 -2.78
C ASP A 32 -20.10 10.28 -2.73
N LEU A 33 -19.07 10.39 -1.90
CA LEU A 33 -17.96 9.45 -1.81
C LEU A 33 -17.37 9.41 -0.39
N LEU A 34 -17.00 8.23 0.07
CA LEU A 34 -16.20 7.99 1.27
C LEU A 34 -14.81 7.46 0.88
N LEU A 35 -13.75 8.10 1.38
CA LEU A 35 -12.37 7.65 1.23
C LEU A 35 -11.79 7.26 2.59
N CYS A 36 -11.40 5.99 2.75
CA CYS A 36 -10.78 5.46 3.97
C CYS A 36 -9.27 5.30 3.78
N CYS A 37 -8.50 5.88 4.71
CA CYS A 37 -7.03 5.91 4.63
C CYS A 37 -6.35 4.66 5.20
N GLY A 38 -7.09 3.61 5.56
CA GLY A 38 -6.59 2.30 5.93
C GLY A 38 -7.01 1.82 7.30
N ASP A 39 -6.43 0.69 7.72
CA ASP A 39 -6.94 -0.12 8.82
C ASP A 39 -8.45 -0.35 8.65
N PHE A 40 -8.86 -0.69 7.44
CA PHE A 40 -10.27 -0.85 7.07
C PHE A 40 -10.88 -2.10 7.75
N GLN A 41 -10.06 -3.15 7.86
CA GLN A 41 -10.40 -4.43 8.49
C GLN A 41 -11.55 -5.15 7.74
N SER A 42 -11.30 -5.48 6.48
CA SER A 42 -12.23 -6.21 5.60
C SER A 42 -12.33 -7.72 5.92
N THR A 43 -12.53 -8.07 7.19
CA THR A 43 -12.54 -9.46 7.66
C THR A 43 -13.86 -10.16 7.32
N ARG A 44 -13.84 -11.18 6.45
CA ARG A 44 -15.05 -11.89 6.00
C ARG A 44 -15.51 -12.93 7.02
N ASN A 45 -14.56 -13.63 7.65
CA ASN A 45 -14.80 -14.72 8.59
C ASN A 45 -13.67 -14.87 9.63
N LEU A 46 -13.75 -15.91 10.48
CA LEU A 46 -12.77 -16.13 11.55
C LEU A 46 -11.39 -16.56 11.07
N GLU A 47 -11.28 -17.17 9.88
CA GLU A 47 -9.98 -17.55 9.32
C GLU A 47 -9.22 -16.31 8.86
N ASP A 48 -9.89 -15.40 8.14
CA ASP A 48 -9.35 -14.09 7.78
C ASP A 48 -8.86 -13.32 9.02
N LEU A 49 -9.62 -13.39 10.13
CA LEU A 49 -9.25 -12.74 11.39
C LEU A 49 -7.89 -13.22 11.92
N GLN A 50 -7.51 -14.48 11.67
CA GLN A 50 -6.22 -15.03 12.07
C GLN A 50 -5.03 -14.51 11.23
N THR A 51 -5.30 -13.83 10.12
CA THR A 51 -4.25 -13.25 9.25
C THR A 51 -3.90 -11.82 9.64
N MET A 52 -4.69 -11.21 10.52
CA MET A 52 -4.48 -9.84 10.98
C MET A 52 -3.33 -9.77 11.98
N ALA A 53 -2.39 -8.84 11.77
CA ALA A 53 -1.22 -8.66 12.62
C ALA A 53 -1.52 -7.88 13.92
N VAL A 54 -2.35 -8.48 14.77
CA VAL A 54 -2.82 -7.90 16.04
C VAL A 54 -2.64 -8.92 17.16
N PRO A 55 -2.26 -8.50 18.39
CA PRO A 55 -2.24 -9.43 19.53
C PRO A 55 -3.61 -10.10 19.73
N LYS A 56 -3.63 -11.41 19.98
CA LYS A 56 -4.87 -12.22 20.04
C LYS A 56 -5.99 -11.64 20.91
N LYS A 57 -5.66 -10.97 22.01
CA LYS A 57 -6.63 -10.33 22.93
C LYS A 57 -7.42 -9.17 22.29
N TYR A 58 -6.89 -8.56 21.24
CA TYR A 58 -7.50 -7.43 20.52
C TYR A 58 -8.12 -7.85 19.19
N LEU A 59 -8.10 -9.13 18.83
CA LEU A 59 -8.80 -9.61 17.65
C LEU A 59 -10.31 -9.49 17.85
N ASP A 60 -10.95 -8.77 16.95
CA ASP A 60 -12.39 -8.63 16.89
C ASP A 60 -12.87 -8.72 15.43
N ILE A 61 -14.01 -9.38 15.20
CA ILE A 61 -14.57 -9.59 13.86
C ILE A 61 -15.26 -8.32 13.32
N CYS A 62 -15.62 -7.39 14.22
CA CYS A 62 -16.30 -6.14 13.93
C CYS A 62 -17.54 -6.35 13.03
N THR A 63 -17.78 -5.49 12.03
CA THR A 63 -19.04 -5.52 11.25
C THR A 63 -18.87 -5.71 9.75
N PHE A 64 -17.66 -5.85 9.22
CA PHE A 64 -17.47 -5.95 7.76
C PHE A 64 -18.17 -7.18 7.14
N TYR A 65 -18.20 -8.31 7.84
CA TYR A 65 -18.86 -9.53 7.36
C TYR A 65 -20.35 -9.32 6.98
N LYS A 66 -21.03 -8.34 7.58
CA LYS A 66 -22.43 -7.97 7.23
C LYS A 66 -22.54 -7.37 5.83
N TYR A 67 -21.57 -6.56 5.43
CA TYR A 67 -21.50 -5.98 4.09
C TYR A 67 -21.08 -7.02 3.06
N TYR A 68 -20.14 -7.89 3.44
CA TYR A 68 -19.71 -9.01 2.61
C TYR A 68 -20.82 -10.04 2.34
N SER A 69 -21.60 -10.40 3.37
CA SER A 69 -22.67 -11.37 3.29
C SER A 69 -23.92 -10.86 2.55
N GLY A 70 -24.11 -9.53 2.52
CA GLY A 70 -25.29 -8.87 1.95
C GLY A 70 -26.36 -8.50 2.98
N GLU A 71 -26.13 -8.71 4.29
CA GLU A 71 -27.01 -8.22 5.37
C GLU A 71 -27.11 -6.68 5.35
N CYS A 72 -26.01 -6.01 4.99
CA CYS A 72 -25.94 -4.56 4.85
C CYS A 72 -25.37 -4.19 3.47
N VAL A 73 -25.72 -3.01 2.98
CA VAL A 73 -25.13 -2.40 1.78
C VAL A 73 -24.58 -1.03 2.16
N ALA A 74 -23.36 -0.71 1.72
CA ALA A 74 -22.77 0.59 2.01
C ALA A 74 -23.62 1.71 1.35
N PRO A 75 -24.07 2.71 2.11
CA PRO A 75 -24.99 3.74 1.62
C PRO A 75 -24.34 4.73 0.64
N VAL A 76 -23.01 4.78 0.62
CA VAL A 76 -22.19 5.66 -0.21
C VAL A 76 -21.03 4.87 -0.79
N LEU A 77 -20.62 5.21 -2.02
CA LEU A 77 -19.43 4.61 -2.63
C LEU A 77 -18.25 4.79 -1.69
N THR A 78 -17.66 3.69 -1.28
CA THR A 78 -16.58 3.65 -0.30
C THR A 78 -15.33 3.12 -0.98
N ILE A 79 -14.29 3.93 -1.09
CA ILE A 79 -12.98 3.52 -1.62
C ILE A 79 -12.00 3.52 -0.46
N PHE A 80 -11.21 2.46 -0.32
CA PHE A 80 -10.21 2.37 0.73
C PHE A 80 -8.87 1.83 0.22
N ILE A 81 -7.81 2.19 0.94
CA ILE A 81 -6.48 1.58 0.87
C ILE A 81 -6.25 0.72 2.12
N GLY A 82 -5.31 -0.20 2.09
CA GLY A 82 -4.97 -1.03 3.25
C GLY A 82 -4.06 -0.30 4.25
N GLY A 83 -4.20 -0.60 5.53
CA GLY A 83 -3.27 -0.24 6.60
C GLY A 83 -2.42 -1.43 7.05
N ASN A 84 -2.18 -1.53 8.36
CA ASN A 84 -1.46 -2.64 8.99
C ASN A 84 -2.37 -3.57 9.81
N HIS A 85 -3.62 -3.19 10.07
CA HIS A 85 -4.64 -4.03 10.69
C HIS A 85 -5.70 -4.43 9.69
N GLU A 86 -5.37 -5.43 8.87
CA GLU A 86 -6.21 -5.87 7.76
C GLU A 86 -6.38 -7.39 7.76
N ALA A 87 -7.43 -7.86 7.09
CA ALA A 87 -7.47 -9.22 6.56
C ALA A 87 -6.55 -9.29 5.34
N SER A 88 -5.23 -9.33 5.58
CA SER A 88 -4.23 -9.19 4.52
C SER A 88 -4.32 -10.28 3.46
N ASN A 89 -4.79 -11.48 3.82
CA ASN A 89 -5.05 -12.53 2.83
C ASN A 89 -6.11 -12.08 1.81
N TYR A 90 -7.22 -11.49 2.25
CA TYR A 90 -8.29 -11.08 1.35
C TYR A 90 -7.84 -9.92 0.44
N LEU A 91 -7.15 -8.93 1.00
CA LEU A 91 -6.58 -7.83 0.21
C LEU A 91 -5.54 -8.32 -0.80
N GLN A 92 -4.76 -9.35 -0.45
CA GLN A 92 -3.79 -9.99 -1.34
C GLN A 92 -4.46 -10.75 -2.51
N GLU A 93 -5.73 -11.15 -2.40
CA GLU A 93 -6.50 -11.68 -3.54
C GLU A 93 -6.88 -10.58 -4.57
N LEU A 94 -6.71 -9.30 -4.21
CA LEU A 94 -7.09 -8.12 -5.00
C LEU A 94 -5.92 -7.11 -5.17
N PRO A 95 -4.75 -7.54 -5.68
CA PRO A 95 -3.53 -6.70 -5.70
C PRO A 95 -3.67 -5.44 -6.57
N TYR A 96 -4.54 -5.49 -7.59
CA TYR A 96 -4.85 -4.37 -8.49
C TYR A 96 -6.16 -3.64 -8.17
N GLY A 97 -6.74 -3.96 -7.01
CA GLY A 97 -8.03 -3.45 -6.56
C GLY A 97 -9.22 -4.27 -7.03
N GLY A 98 -10.36 -4.04 -6.40
CA GLY A 98 -11.61 -4.76 -6.66
C GLY A 98 -12.66 -4.52 -5.59
N TRP A 99 -13.88 -4.99 -5.85
CA TRP A 99 -14.98 -4.90 -4.90
C TRP A 99 -14.79 -5.93 -3.79
N VAL A 100 -14.82 -5.46 -2.54
CA VAL A 100 -14.79 -6.34 -1.36
C VAL A 100 -16.19 -6.58 -0.79
N ALA A 101 -17.14 -5.74 -1.16
CA ALA A 101 -18.57 -5.84 -0.89
C ALA A 101 -19.30 -4.90 -1.88
N PRO A 102 -20.63 -5.00 -2.03
CA PRO A 102 -21.38 -4.04 -2.84
C PRO A 102 -21.12 -2.61 -2.36
N ASN A 103 -20.72 -1.73 -3.29
CA ASN A 103 -20.41 -0.32 -3.06
C ASN A 103 -19.17 -0.04 -2.15
N ILE A 104 -18.33 -1.06 -1.90
CA ILE A 104 -17.05 -0.95 -1.19
C ILE A 104 -15.91 -1.48 -2.06
N TYR A 105 -14.99 -0.59 -2.46
CA TYR A 105 -13.90 -0.88 -3.39
C TYR A 105 -12.53 -0.74 -2.72
N TYR A 106 -11.73 -1.79 -2.79
CA TYR A 106 -10.33 -1.76 -2.41
C TYR A 106 -9.48 -1.25 -3.57
N LEU A 107 -8.58 -0.29 -3.32
CA LEU A 107 -7.75 0.30 -4.37
C LEU A 107 -6.58 -0.60 -4.84
N GLY A 108 -6.26 -1.68 -4.12
CA GLY A 108 -5.11 -2.54 -4.39
C GLY A 108 -3.87 -2.13 -3.60
N TYR A 109 -2.73 -2.80 -3.86
CA TYR A 109 -1.45 -2.43 -3.24
C TYR A 109 -1.07 -0.99 -3.56
N ALA A 110 -1.35 -0.58 -4.80
CA ALA A 110 -1.48 0.80 -5.23
C ALA A 110 -2.45 0.86 -6.40
N GLY A 111 -3.11 2.00 -6.57
CA GLY A 111 -4.06 2.18 -7.66
C GLY A 111 -4.35 3.64 -7.97
N VAL A 112 -4.86 3.88 -9.17
CA VAL A 112 -5.43 5.16 -9.59
C VAL A 112 -6.77 4.92 -10.25
N VAL A 113 -7.77 5.69 -9.83
CA VAL A 113 -9.15 5.62 -10.31
C VAL A 113 -9.70 7.03 -10.51
N ASN A 114 -10.72 7.14 -11.35
CA ASN A 114 -11.42 8.39 -11.61
C ASN A 114 -12.86 8.29 -11.08
N VAL A 115 -13.26 9.26 -10.27
CA VAL A 115 -14.63 9.38 -9.74
C VAL A 115 -15.20 10.72 -10.17
N ASN A 116 -16.10 10.73 -11.14
CA ASN A 116 -16.74 11.95 -11.68
C ASN A 116 -15.77 13.11 -11.97
N GLY A 117 -14.66 12.77 -12.67
CA GLY A 117 -13.59 13.69 -13.03
C GLY A 117 -12.57 14.00 -11.93
N VAL A 118 -12.72 13.45 -10.71
CA VAL A 118 -11.71 13.54 -9.65
C VAL A 118 -10.76 12.36 -9.75
N ARG A 119 -9.47 12.65 -9.99
CA ARG A 119 -8.43 11.62 -10.11
C ARG A 119 -7.82 11.28 -8.76
N ILE A 120 -8.01 10.03 -8.32
CA ILE A 120 -7.66 9.55 -6.98
C ILE A 120 -6.57 8.49 -7.12
N ALA A 121 -5.39 8.77 -6.58
CA ALA A 121 -4.30 7.81 -6.44
C ALA A 121 -4.18 7.35 -5.00
N GLY A 122 -3.63 6.15 -4.77
CA GLY A 122 -3.33 5.71 -3.43
C GLY A 122 -2.37 4.54 -3.36
N ILE A 123 -1.80 4.36 -2.17
CA ILE A 123 -0.85 3.28 -1.86
C ILE A 123 -1.20 2.70 -0.50
N SER A 124 -1.33 1.38 -0.46
CA SER A 124 -1.67 0.61 0.74
C SER A 124 -0.41 0.29 1.56
N GLY A 125 -0.60 0.16 2.87
CA GLY A 125 0.38 -0.39 3.79
C GLY A 125 1.25 0.63 4.50
N ILE A 126 2.22 0.12 5.27
CA ILE A 126 3.19 0.91 6.03
C ILE A 126 4.62 0.66 5.57
N TYR A 127 5.52 1.61 5.80
CA TYR A 127 6.90 1.48 5.36
C TYR A 127 7.79 0.77 6.37
N LYS A 128 8.49 -0.28 5.92
CA LYS A 128 9.64 -0.89 6.60
C LYS A 128 10.81 -1.07 5.63
N GLY A 129 11.93 -0.42 5.92
CA GLY A 129 13.08 -0.37 5.02
C GLY A 129 13.68 -1.74 4.67
N HIS A 130 13.58 -2.74 5.55
CA HIS A 130 14.13 -4.08 5.30
C HIS A 130 13.28 -4.93 4.34
N ASP A 131 12.01 -4.59 4.14
CA ASP A 131 11.14 -5.29 3.18
C ASP A 131 10.94 -4.50 1.89
N PHE A 132 11.22 -3.19 1.89
CA PHE A 132 10.97 -2.29 0.76
C PHE A 132 11.59 -2.76 -0.57
N LEU A 133 12.79 -3.34 -0.52
CA LEU A 133 13.51 -3.83 -1.71
C LEU A 133 13.19 -5.29 -2.06
N ARG A 134 12.32 -5.97 -1.30
CA ARG A 134 11.93 -7.36 -1.54
C ARG A 134 10.71 -7.44 -2.45
N GLY A 135 10.49 -8.61 -3.04
CA GLY A 135 9.23 -8.93 -3.71
C GLY A 135 8.11 -9.24 -2.73
N HIS A 136 6.88 -9.31 -3.25
CA HIS A 136 5.73 -9.87 -2.54
C HIS A 136 5.81 -11.39 -2.63
N HIS A 137 6.36 -12.02 -1.60
CA HIS A 137 6.65 -13.46 -1.53
C HIS A 137 5.70 -14.18 -0.56
N GLU A 138 4.98 -13.41 0.24
CA GLU A 138 4.07 -13.87 1.27
C GLU A 138 2.81 -14.48 0.66
N PHE A 139 2.31 -15.55 1.26
CA PHE A 139 0.99 -16.13 1.00
C PHE A 139 0.52 -16.88 2.25
N PRO A 140 -0.79 -17.02 2.47
CA PRO A 140 -1.30 -17.75 3.63
C PRO A 140 -1.12 -19.28 3.46
N PRO A 141 -0.98 -20.05 4.56
CA PRO A 141 -0.88 -19.58 5.94
C PRO A 141 0.42 -18.80 6.22
N TYR A 142 0.29 -17.64 6.84
CA TYR A 142 1.42 -16.76 7.14
C TYR A 142 2.14 -17.19 8.43
N THR A 143 3.46 -17.03 8.44
CA THR A 143 4.26 -16.98 9.66
C THR A 143 4.03 -15.65 10.40
N GLU A 144 4.53 -15.55 11.64
CA GLU A 144 4.48 -14.29 12.41
C GLU A 144 5.22 -13.12 11.72
N SER A 145 6.23 -13.44 10.90
CA SER A 145 6.97 -12.44 10.12
C SER A 145 6.19 -12.05 8.87
N THR A 146 5.72 -13.03 8.09
CA THR A 146 5.04 -12.76 6.81
C THR A 146 3.66 -12.14 6.99
N CYS A 147 3.00 -12.41 8.13
CA CYS A 147 1.77 -11.71 8.54
C CYS A 147 1.99 -10.20 8.72
N ARG A 148 3.24 -9.76 8.99
CA ARG A 148 3.60 -8.34 9.06
C ARG A 148 4.12 -7.81 7.72
N SER A 149 4.97 -8.58 7.05
CA SER A 149 5.62 -8.10 5.83
C SER A 149 4.67 -8.00 4.63
N VAL A 150 3.54 -8.74 4.63
CA VAL A 150 2.52 -8.70 3.56
C VAL A 150 1.92 -7.31 3.33
N TYR A 151 1.77 -6.49 4.38
CA TYR A 151 1.25 -5.13 4.25
C TYR A 151 2.36 -4.06 4.22
N HIS A 152 3.63 -4.44 4.16
CA HIS A 152 4.70 -3.45 4.02
C HIS A 152 4.78 -2.93 2.57
N VAL A 153 4.94 -1.61 2.41
CA VAL A 153 5.11 -0.97 1.08
C VAL A 153 6.36 -1.52 0.38
N ARG A 154 6.27 -1.86 -0.91
CA ARG A 154 7.43 -2.22 -1.76
C ARG A 154 7.80 -1.10 -2.72
N GLN A 155 9.03 -1.18 -3.22
CA GLN A 155 9.57 -0.22 -4.18
C GLN A 155 8.82 -0.21 -5.52
N LEU A 156 8.17 -1.31 -5.91
CA LEU A 156 7.49 -1.44 -7.19
C LEU A 156 6.30 -0.50 -7.30
N GLU A 157 5.44 -0.46 -6.30
CA GLU A 157 4.27 0.41 -6.27
C GLU A 157 4.69 1.88 -6.27
N VAL A 158 5.72 2.22 -5.48
CA VAL A 158 6.30 3.57 -5.45
C VAL A 158 6.90 3.95 -6.80
N PHE A 159 7.60 3.02 -7.45
CA PHE A 159 8.16 3.24 -8.78
C PHE A 159 7.08 3.50 -9.81
N ARG A 160 6.00 2.69 -9.83
CA ARG A 160 4.86 2.84 -10.73
C ARG A 160 4.15 4.18 -10.53
N LEU A 161 3.86 4.56 -9.29
CA LEU A 161 3.21 5.83 -8.97
C LEU A 161 4.05 7.06 -9.36
N LYS A 162 5.39 6.95 -9.34
CA LYS A 162 6.28 8.01 -9.84
C LYS A 162 6.23 8.20 -11.36
N GLN A 163 5.65 7.26 -12.11
CA GLN A 163 5.52 7.37 -13.57
C GLN A 163 4.29 8.17 -13.99
N LEU A 164 3.35 8.41 -13.07
CA LEU A 164 2.15 9.19 -13.32
C LEU A 164 2.53 10.59 -13.81
N SER A 165 1.80 11.02 -14.83
CA SER A 165 1.84 12.36 -15.40
C SER A 165 0.48 13.02 -15.25
N GLY A 166 0.41 14.31 -15.57
CA GLY A 166 -0.80 15.08 -15.34
C GLY A 166 -1.07 15.37 -13.86
N LYS A 167 -2.26 15.92 -13.59
CA LYS A 167 -2.67 16.37 -12.27
C LYS A 167 -3.32 15.21 -11.51
N ILE A 168 -2.88 14.99 -10.27
CA ILE A 168 -3.59 14.14 -9.30
C ILE A 168 -4.35 15.06 -8.33
N ASP A 169 -5.65 14.80 -8.16
CA ASP A 169 -6.47 15.60 -7.25
C ASP A 169 -6.30 15.12 -5.81
N ILE A 170 -6.41 13.82 -5.60
CA ILE A 170 -6.34 13.21 -4.27
C ILE A 170 -5.30 12.10 -4.27
N PHE A 171 -4.46 12.08 -3.24
CA PHE A 171 -3.56 10.98 -2.96
C PHE A 171 -3.85 10.41 -1.56
N LEU A 172 -4.00 9.09 -1.46
CA LEU A 172 -4.25 8.37 -0.21
C LEU A 172 -3.01 7.58 0.21
N SER A 173 -2.67 7.64 1.49
CA SER A 173 -1.69 6.75 2.11
C SER A 173 -2.07 6.43 3.55
N HIS A 174 -1.70 5.26 4.07
CA HIS A 174 -1.94 4.99 5.49
C HIS A 174 -0.94 5.76 6.36
N ASP A 175 0.35 5.51 6.12
CA ASP A 175 1.46 6.24 6.73
C ASP A 175 1.51 7.70 6.28
N TRP A 176 2.16 8.53 7.09
CA TRP A 176 2.46 9.93 6.73
C TRP A 176 3.73 10.01 5.88
N PRO A 177 3.84 10.95 4.94
CA PRO A 177 5.13 11.31 4.34
C PRO A 177 6.11 11.79 5.43
N THR A 178 7.34 11.29 5.41
CA THR A 178 8.39 11.80 6.32
C THR A 178 8.57 13.32 6.13
N GLY A 179 8.76 14.04 7.24
CA GLY A 179 8.94 15.50 7.24
C GLY A 179 7.67 16.33 7.08
N ILE A 180 6.49 15.73 6.85
CA ILE A 180 5.24 16.48 6.66
C ILE A 180 4.89 17.40 7.84
N TYR A 181 5.35 17.04 9.04
CA TYR A 181 5.17 17.80 10.26
C TYR A 181 5.84 19.19 10.25
N GLU A 182 6.82 19.42 9.37
CA GLU A 182 7.46 20.74 9.19
C GLU A 182 6.56 21.75 8.45
N TYR A 183 5.50 21.28 7.80
CA TYR A 183 4.59 22.10 6.98
C TYR A 183 3.27 22.43 7.69
N GLY A 184 3.16 22.12 8.99
CA GLY A 184 1.99 22.36 9.82
C GLY A 184 2.36 22.80 11.24
N ASN A 185 1.42 22.70 12.18
CA ASN A 185 1.66 23.11 13.56
C ASN A 185 2.41 22.04 14.37
N LYS A 186 3.72 21.93 14.13
CA LYS A 186 4.63 20.98 14.82
C LYS A 186 4.56 21.10 16.34
N ALA A 187 4.48 22.33 16.86
CA ALA A 187 4.42 22.57 18.30
C ALA A 187 3.15 21.99 18.94
N GLN A 188 1.99 22.14 18.29
CA GLN A 188 0.74 21.54 18.76
C GLN A 188 0.79 20.00 18.69
N LEU A 189 1.37 19.46 17.62
CA LEU A 189 1.52 18.01 17.45
C LEU A 189 2.39 17.42 18.57
N LEU A 190 3.55 18.00 18.86
CA LEU A 190 4.43 17.56 19.95
C LEU A 190 3.83 17.75 21.33
N ARG A 191 2.97 18.76 21.54
CA ARG A 191 2.21 18.89 22.78
C ARG A 191 1.22 17.75 22.99
N LYS A 192 0.57 17.29 21.91
CA LYS A 192 -0.38 16.15 21.97
C LYS A 192 0.35 14.81 22.03
N LYS A 193 1.46 14.67 21.32
CA LYS A 193 2.26 13.43 21.20
C LYS A 193 3.76 13.72 21.40
N PRO A 194 4.24 13.90 22.64
CA PRO A 194 5.63 14.27 22.91
C PRO A 194 6.66 13.24 22.45
N TYR A 195 6.28 11.96 22.43
CA TYR A 195 7.16 10.85 22.01
C TYR A 195 7.57 10.92 20.53
N PHE A 196 6.84 11.67 19.70
CA PHE A 196 7.23 11.90 18.30
C PHE A 196 8.50 12.75 18.16
N ALA A 197 8.94 13.47 19.20
CA ALA A 197 10.11 14.35 19.11
C ALA A 197 11.38 13.59 18.63
N ALA A 198 11.64 12.41 19.20
CA ALA A 198 12.81 11.61 18.85
C ALA A 198 12.73 11.05 17.41
N ASP A 199 11.54 10.64 16.98
CA ASP A 199 11.33 10.10 15.64
C ASP A 199 11.38 11.20 14.57
N MET A 200 10.92 12.41 14.91
CA MET A 200 11.05 13.58 14.05
C MET A 200 12.52 14.01 13.88
N GLU A 201 13.29 14.02 14.97
CA GLU A 201 14.70 14.40 14.96
C GLU A 201 15.57 13.39 14.20
N SER A 202 15.25 12.10 14.31
CA SER A 202 15.95 11.03 13.58
C SER A 202 15.43 10.79 12.16
N GLY A 203 14.40 11.52 11.72
CA GLY A 203 13.78 11.35 10.40
C GLY A 203 13.16 9.96 10.19
N GLN A 204 12.63 9.37 11.25
CA GLN A 204 11.99 8.05 11.28
C GLN A 204 10.46 8.13 11.40
N LEU A 205 9.91 9.31 11.74
CA LEU A 205 8.47 9.51 11.74
C LEU A 205 7.94 9.58 10.30
N GLY A 206 7.08 8.62 9.95
CA GLY A 206 6.48 8.49 8.62
C GLY A 206 7.34 7.68 7.65
N SER A 207 6.95 7.76 6.38
CA SER A 207 7.48 6.96 5.27
C SER A 207 8.30 7.82 4.31
N ARG A 208 9.57 7.44 4.12
CA ARG A 208 10.48 8.09 3.16
C ARG A 208 10.02 7.90 1.71
N PRO A 209 9.58 6.71 1.27
CA PRO A 209 9.02 6.58 -0.07
C PRO A 209 7.80 7.48 -0.33
N LEU A 210 6.97 7.74 0.69
CA LEU A 210 5.84 8.67 0.57
C LEU A 210 6.28 10.13 0.48
N GLU A 211 7.37 10.52 1.16
CA GLU A 211 7.98 11.84 0.97
C GLU A 211 8.43 12.04 -0.48
N GLU A 212 9.07 11.03 -1.07
CA GLU A 212 9.49 11.07 -2.47
C GLU A 212 8.29 11.14 -3.43
N LEU A 213 7.21 10.41 -3.15
CA LEU A 213 5.97 10.46 -3.94
C LEU A 213 5.28 11.82 -3.83
N LEU A 214 5.18 12.40 -2.64
CA LEU A 214 4.60 13.72 -2.42
C LEU A 214 5.31 14.79 -3.27
N LYS A 215 6.64 14.73 -3.34
CA LYS A 215 7.46 15.64 -4.15
C LYS A 215 7.35 15.38 -5.66
N ALA A 216 7.18 14.12 -6.06
CA ALA A 216 7.12 13.72 -7.47
C ALA A 216 5.73 13.98 -8.09
N VAL A 217 4.67 13.56 -7.39
CA VAL A 217 3.28 13.57 -7.88
C VAL A 217 2.59 14.91 -7.61
N GLN A 218 2.94 15.59 -6.52
CA GLN A 218 2.43 16.91 -6.16
C GLN A 218 0.89 17.03 -6.22
N PRO A 219 0.13 16.14 -5.56
CA PRO A 219 -1.33 16.12 -5.66
C PRO A 219 -1.96 17.36 -5.03
N SER A 220 -3.21 17.67 -5.38
CA SER A 220 -3.92 18.82 -4.77
C SER A 220 -4.23 18.56 -3.28
N TYR A 221 -4.58 17.31 -2.95
CA TYR A 221 -4.86 16.84 -1.60
C TYR A 221 -4.06 15.58 -1.30
N TRP A 222 -3.57 15.46 -0.07
CA TRP A 222 -2.98 14.24 0.46
C TRP A 222 -3.68 13.88 1.76
N PHE A 223 -4.30 12.69 1.81
CA PHE A 223 -4.99 12.19 3.00
C PHE A 223 -4.24 11.01 3.62
N ALA A 224 -4.09 11.04 4.94
CA ALA A 224 -3.39 9.99 5.68
C ALA A 224 -4.00 9.65 7.03
N ALA A 225 -3.53 8.57 7.66
CA ALA A 225 -4.02 8.09 8.95
C ALA A 225 -2.87 7.57 9.83
N HIS A 226 -3.01 6.36 10.39
CA HIS A 226 -2.03 5.61 11.19
C HIS A 226 -1.63 6.22 12.54
N LEU A 227 -1.20 7.48 12.57
CA LEU A 227 -0.65 8.12 13.76
C LEU A 227 -1.71 8.57 14.79
N HIS A 228 -2.98 8.24 14.57
CA HIS A 228 -4.11 8.49 15.48
C HIS A 228 -4.12 9.94 16.03
N CYS A 229 -4.01 10.91 15.12
CA CYS A 229 -4.19 12.30 15.44
C CYS A 229 -4.53 13.12 14.20
N LYS A 230 -5.44 14.08 14.38
CA LYS A 230 -5.69 15.10 13.37
C LYS A 230 -4.48 16.01 13.20
N PHE A 231 -4.02 16.16 11.97
CA PHE A 231 -2.97 17.11 11.60
C PHE A 231 -3.20 17.65 10.21
N ALA A 232 -2.97 18.95 10.02
CA ALA A 232 -3.12 19.60 8.73
C ALA A 232 -1.84 20.36 8.39
N ALA A 233 -1.44 20.31 7.13
CA ALA A 233 -0.24 20.96 6.63
C ALA A 233 -0.44 21.46 5.19
N LEU A 234 0.33 22.47 4.81
CA LEU A 234 0.35 23.03 3.45
C LEU A 234 1.76 22.91 2.89
N VAL A 235 1.90 22.12 1.83
CA VAL A 235 3.20 21.80 1.23
C VAL A 235 3.35 22.55 -0.09
N PRO A 236 4.12 23.64 -0.13
CA PRO A 236 4.38 24.36 -1.38
C PRO A 236 5.37 23.59 -2.26
N HIS A 237 5.04 23.45 -3.53
CA HIS A 237 5.89 22.83 -4.55
C HIS A 237 6.60 23.90 -5.36
N GLN A 238 7.93 23.83 -5.39
CA GLN A 238 8.70 24.70 -6.27
C GLN A 238 8.53 24.19 -7.70
N ASN A 239 7.99 25.03 -8.59
CA ASN A 239 7.91 24.75 -10.01
C ASN A 239 9.34 24.61 -10.56
N ALA A 240 9.87 23.38 -10.58
CA ALA A 240 11.00 23.06 -11.42
C ALA A 240 10.48 23.11 -12.87
N THR A 241 10.52 24.30 -13.48
CA THR A 241 10.45 24.40 -14.94
C THR A 241 11.54 23.48 -15.49
N LYS A 242 11.15 22.32 -16.01
CA LYS A 242 12.00 21.51 -16.89
C LYS A 242 12.23 22.33 -18.16
N ALA A 243 13.14 23.31 -18.09
CA ALA A 243 13.64 23.97 -19.27
C ALA A 243 14.46 22.94 -20.06
N PRO A 244 14.27 22.81 -21.38
CA PRO A 244 15.13 21.98 -22.20
C PRO A 244 16.53 22.62 -22.21
N THR A 245 17.50 21.92 -21.64
CA THR A 245 18.91 22.30 -21.70
C THR A 245 19.36 22.24 -23.16
N LYS A 246 19.35 23.38 -23.84
CA LYS A 246 20.13 23.55 -25.07
C LYS A 246 21.60 23.53 -24.69
N MET A 247 22.27 22.49 -25.16
CA MET A 247 23.73 22.41 -25.23
C MET A 247 24.25 23.60 -26.05
N GLY A 248 25.18 24.35 -25.46
CA GLY A 248 25.94 25.42 -26.08
C GLY A 248 27.31 25.45 -25.44
N ASP A 249 28.31 25.32 -26.29
CA ASP A 249 29.68 24.89 -26.06
C ASP A 249 30.61 25.97 -25.47
N GLY A 250 31.67 25.53 -24.78
CA GLY A 250 33.00 26.15 -24.86
C GLY A 250 33.40 27.31 -23.93
N SER A 251 34.36 26.99 -23.05
CA SER A 251 35.55 27.80 -22.69
C SER A 251 35.56 28.70 -21.44
N SER A 252 36.09 28.12 -20.36
CA SER A 252 37.25 28.55 -19.55
C SER A 252 37.36 29.96 -18.90
N SER A 253 37.56 29.86 -17.58
CA SER A 253 38.61 30.49 -16.73
C SER A 253 38.40 31.83 -16.01
N SER A 254 38.59 31.71 -14.68
CA SER A 254 39.36 32.55 -13.74
C SER A 254 38.77 33.84 -13.13
N SER A 255 38.48 33.73 -11.83
CA SER A 255 38.92 34.55 -10.68
C SER A 255 38.62 36.06 -10.56
N SER A 256 38.07 36.35 -9.37
CA SER A 256 38.34 37.45 -8.42
C SER A 256 37.76 38.87 -8.61
N SER A 257 37.04 39.26 -7.53
CA SER A 257 37.03 40.53 -6.79
C SER A 257 36.27 41.78 -7.28
N SER A 258 35.52 42.31 -6.29
CA SER A 258 35.25 43.72 -5.93
C SER A 258 34.23 44.58 -6.70
N SER A 259 33.14 44.89 -5.97
CA SER A 259 32.46 46.19 -5.79
C SER A 259 32.14 47.08 -6.98
N SER A 260 30.86 47.37 -7.18
CA SER A 260 30.32 48.75 -7.23
C SER A 260 28.79 48.72 -7.32
N GLU A 261 28.16 49.60 -6.56
CA GLU A 261 26.76 49.98 -6.71
C GLU A 261 26.60 50.82 -7.98
N SER A 262 25.54 50.56 -8.73
CA SER A 262 24.98 51.51 -9.68
C SER A 262 23.47 51.28 -9.75
N ASP A 263 22.74 52.30 -9.33
CA ASP A 263 21.32 52.49 -9.53
C ASP A 263 20.98 52.48 -11.01
N ASP A 264 20.21 51.49 -11.46
CA ASP A 264 19.45 51.56 -12.70
C ASP A 264 17.98 51.30 -12.37
N GLU A 265 17.24 52.41 -12.31
CA GLU A 265 15.79 52.50 -12.40
C GLU A 265 15.34 51.94 -13.76
N GLU A 266 15.15 50.62 -13.83
CA GLU A 266 14.45 50.00 -14.96
C GLU A 266 13.10 49.44 -14.49
N SER A 267 12.08 50.23 -14.81
CA SER A 267 10.66 49.90 -14.84
C SER A 267 10.41 48.58 -15.59
N THR A 268 10.57 47.46 -14.88
CA THR A 268 10.09 46.15 -15.32
C THR A 268 8.73 45.90 -14.70
N SER A 269 7.69 45.92 -15.54
CA SER A 269 6.35 45.49 -15.20
C SER A 269 6.40 44.06 -14.65
N ARG A 270 6.43 43.90 -13.32
CA ARG A 270 6.36 42.60 -12.67
C ARG A 270 4.99 41.99 -12.97
N LEU A 271 4.97 41.06 -13.92
CA LEU A 271 3.88 40.09 -14.01
C LEU A 271 3.67 39.46 -12.63
N PRO A 272 2.42 39.29 -12.16
CA PRO A 272 2.17 38.74 -10.85
C PRO A 272 2.86 37.38 -10.72
N PRO A 273 3.48 37.05 -9.57
CA PRO A 273 4.14 35.77 -9.38
C PRO A 273 3.13 34.65 -9.66
N LYS A 274 3.50 33.72 -10.55
CA LYS A 274 2.67 32.54 -10.83
C LYS A 274 2.33 31.85 -9.51
N PRO A 275 1.06 31.45 -9.28
CA PRO A 275 0.69 30.78 -8.04
C PRO A 275 1.53 29.51 -7.89
N VAL A 276 2.16 29.37 -6.73
CA VAL A 276 2.92 28.18 -6.33
C VAL A 276 1.92 27.06 -6.12
N ALA A 277 2.14 25.89 -6.72
CA ALA A 277 1.29 24.72 -6.47
C ALA A 277 1.45 24.29 -5.00
N VAL A 278 0.35 23.92 -4.34
CA VAL A 278 0.35 23.54 -2.92
C VAL A 278 -0.46 22.27 -2.73
N THR A 279 0.13 21.27 -2.09
CA THR A 279 -0.64 20.12 -1.57
C THR A 279 -1.23 20.46 -0.21
N LYS A 280 -2.53 20.20 -0.06
CA LYS A 280 -3.22 20.27 1.24
C LYS A 280 -3.17 18.88 1.89
N PHE A 281 -2.34 18.75 2.92
CA PHE A 281 -2.24 17.52 3.69
C PHE A 281 -3.24 17.53 4.85
N LEU A 282 -3.95 16.42 5.03
CA LEU A 282 -4.81 16.17 6.18
C LEU A 282 -4.66 14.73 6.64
N ALA A 283 -4.26 14.57 7.90
CA ALA A 283 -4.33 13.30 8.60
C ALA A 283 -5.47 13.29 9.62
N LEU A 284 -6.11 12.13 9.80
CA LEU A 284 -7.24 11.94 10.71
C LEU A 284 -6.95 10.86 11.76
N ASP A 285 -7.80 10.83 12.79
CA ASP A 285 -7.71 9.90 13.92
C ASP A 285 -8.44 8.58 13.64
N LYS A 286 -8.36 7.62 14.58
CA LYS A 286 -9.16 6.38 14.51
C LYS A 286 -10.62 6.59 14.90
N CYS A 287 -11.53 5.77 14.37
CA CYS A 287 -12.98 5.82 14.64
C CYS A 287 -13.34 5.49 16.10
N LEU A 288 -13.11 6.46 16.99
CA LEU A 288 -13.43 6.36 18.42
C LEU A 288 -14.19 7.60 18.90
N PRO A 289 -14.97 7.48 19.99
CA PRO A 289 -15.70 8.60 20.57
C PRO A 289 -14.80 9.81 20.86
N ARG A 290 -15.30 11.00 20.53
CA ARG A 290 -14.63 12.30 20.75
C ARG A 290 -13.31 12.48 19.98
N ARG A 291 -13.03 11.64 18.97
CA ARG A 291 -11.88 11.78 18.08
C ARG A 291 -12.29 12.37 16.74
N ALA A 292 -11.34 13.02 16.07
CA ALA A 292 -11.54 13.61 14.75
C ALA A 292 -11.17 12.61 13.65
N PHE A 293 -12.01 11.58 13.48
CA PHE A 293 -11.77 10.46 12.56
C PHE A 293 -12.38 10.67 11.17
N LEU A 294 -13.37 11.56 11.05
CA LEU A 294 -14.06 11.86 9.80
C LEU A 294 -14.02 13.36 9.51
N GLN A 295 -13.83 13.73 8.25
CA GLN A 295 -13.99 15.11 7.79
C GLN A 295 -14.59 15.15 6.38
N VAL A 296 -15.64 15.94 6.19
CA VAL A 296 -16.26 16.16 4.87
C VAL A 296 -15.63 17.37 4.20
N LEU A 297 -15.26 17.21 2.93
CA LEU A 297 -14.65 18.24 2.10
C LEU A 297 -15.47 18.45 0.83
N ASP A 298 -15.47 19.69 0.34
CA ASP A 298 -15.98 20.02 -0.98
C ASP A 298 -14.82 20.07 -1.97
N ILE A 299 -14.79 19.10 -2.88
CA ILE A 299 -13.73 18.95 -3.87
C ILE A 299 -14.32 19.24 -5.25
N PRO A 300 -13.72 20.16 -6.03
CA PRO A 300 -14.17 20.45 -7.39
C PRO A 300 -14.23 19.16 -8.22
N SER A 301 -15.37 18.95 -8.88
CA SER A 301 -15.65 17.77 -9.70
C SER A 301 -16.56 18.15 -10.84
N GLU A 302 -16.78 17.24 -11.77
CA GLU A 302 -17.86 17.35 -12.74
C GLU A 302 -19.23 17.28 -12.04
N ALA A 303 -20.29 17.67 -12.75
CA ALA A 303 -21.66 17.58 -12.24
C ALA A 303 -22.04 16.10 -12.08
N ILE A 304 -22.74 15.77 -10.99
CA ILE A 304 -23.21 14.41 -10.72
C ILE A 304 -24.68 14.33 -11.10
N GLU A 305 -25.00 13.59 -12.15
CA GLU A 305 -26.38 13.26 -12.54
C GLU A 305 -26.74 11.87 -12.01
N GLY A 306 -27.15 11.80 -10.72
CA GLY A 306 -27.51 10.54 -10.06
C GLY A 306 -26.37 9.96 -9.22
N ASN A 307 -25.81 8.82 -9.66
CA ASN A 307 -24.68 8.18 -8.98
C ASN A 307 -23.36 8.64 -9.61
N PRO A 308 -22.27 8.83 -8.83
CA PRO A 308 -20.96 9.16 -9.37
C PRO A 308 -20.49 8.14 -10.41
N THR A 309 -19.89 8.60 -11.50
CA THR A 309 -19.19 7.70 -12.43
C THR A 309 -17.93 7.16 -11.76
N PHE A 310 -17.61 5.89 -12.00
CA PHE A 310 -16.44 5.23 -11.41
C PHE A 310 -15.68 4.42 -12.45
N GLU A 311 -14.44 4.84 -12.71
CA GLU A 311 -13.66 4.40 -13.86
C GLU A 311 -12.21 4.12 -13.48
N TYR A 312 -11.60 3.16 -14.19
CA TYR A 312 -10.16 2.94 -14.17
C TYR A 312 -9.44 4.14 -14.79
N ASP A 313 -8.22 4.40 -14.31
CA ASP A 313 -7.34 5.38 -14.90
C ASP A 313 -6.53 4.78 -16.05
N ALA A 314 -6.69 5.31 -17.27
CA ALA A 314 -6.01 4.78 -18.45
C ALA A 314 -4.47 4.81 -18.33
N GLU A 315 -3.92 5.89 -17.76
CA GLU A 315 -2.48 6.02 -17.56
C GLU A 315 -1.96 4.95 -16.60
N TRP A 316 -2.66 4.72 -15.50
CA TRP A 316 -2.33 3.67 -14.54
C TRP A 316 -2.36 2.27 -15.16
N LEU A 317 -3.37 1.97 -15.98
CA LEU A 317 -3.46 0.69 -16.69
C LEU A 317 -2.25 0.46 -17.62
N VAL A 318 -1.80 1.49 -18.37
CA VAL A 318 -0.59 1.40 -19.19
C VAL A 318 0.66 1.22 -18.34
N ILE A 319 0.78 1.92 -17.21
CA ILE A 319 1.90 1.76 -16.28
C ILE A 319 1.95 0.32 -15.76
N LEU A 320 0.81 -0.26 -15.36
CA LEU A 320 0.73 -1.65 -14.93
C LEU A 320 1.20 -2.62 -16.03
N GLN A 321 0.69 -2.46 -17.25
CA GLN A 321 1.05 -3.32 -18.39
C GLN A 321 2.54 -3.21 -18.74
N SER A 322 3.05 -1.99 -18.89
CA SER A 322 4.44 -1.74 -19.30
C SER A 322 5.46 -2.15 -18.23
N THR A 323 5.09 -2.10 -16.95
CA THR A 323 5.96 -2.51 -15.83
C THR A 323 5.70 -3.93 -15.32
N ASN A 324 4.87 -4.73 -16.00
CA ASN A 324 4.53 -6.09 -15.56
C ASN A 324 5.78 -6.97 -15.37
N HIS A 325 6.75 -6.83 -16.26
CA HIS A 325 8.00 -7.59 -16.21
C HIS A 325 8.90 -7.27 -15.00
N LEU A 326 8.63 -6.19 -14.26
CA LEU A 326 9.36 -5.77 -13.06
C LEU A 326 8.82 -6.39 -11.76
N ILE A 327 7.74 -7.18 -11.83
CA ILE A 327 7.19 -7.87 -10.66
C ILE A 327 8.20 -8.89 -10.13
N SER A 328 8.43 -8.86 -8.82
CA SER A 328 9.26 -9.83 -8.09
C SER A 328 8.46 -10.41 -6.94
N VAL A 329 8.59 -11.73 -6.76
CA VAL A 329 7.98 -12.50 -5.67
C VAL A 329 9.02 -13.23 -4.82
N LYS A 330 10.26 -12.74 -4.84
CA LYS A 330 11.40 -13.30 -4.10
C LYS A 330 11.68 -12.50 -2.85
N GLU A 331 12.21 -13.17 -1.83
CA GLU A 331 12.67 -12.54 -0.58
C GLU A 331 13.95 -11.71 -0.74
N ASN A 332 14.73 -11.98 -1.79
CA ASN A 332 15.98 -11.27 -2.03
C ASN A 332 15.71 -9.82 -2.48
N TYR A 333 16.64 -8.94 -2.11
CA TYR A 333 16.63 -7.58 -2.65
C TYR A 333 16.78 -7.62 -4.16
N TYR A 334 15.93 -6.86 -4.83
CA TYR A 334 16.06 -6.56 -6.25
C TYR A 334 16.07 -5.06 -6.43
N TYR A 335 16.52 -4.58 -7.59
CA TYR A 335 16.61 -3.16 -7.89
C TYR A 335 15.86 -2.88 -9.18
N LEU A 336 15.11 -1.79 -9.20
CA LEU A 336 14.37 -1.36 -10.37
C LEU A 336 15.26 -0.53 -11.31
N PRO A 337 14.93 -0.46 -12.62
CA PRO A 337 15.67 0.34 -13.58
C PRO A 337 15.79 1.81 -13.15
N GLY A 338 16.97 2.40 -13.32
CA GLY A 338 17.26 3.76 -12.87
C GLY A 338 18.25 4.50 -13.76
N LYS A 339 18.23 5.84 -13.69
CA LYS A 339 19.04 6.74 -14.54
C LYS A 339 20.55 6.54 -14.45
N LYS A 340 21.05 5.86 -13.40
CA LYS A 340 22.48 5.67 -13.12
C LYS A 340 22.94 4.22 -13.33
N ALA A 341 22.14 3.37 -13.97
CA ALA A 341 22.45 1.95 -14.18
C ALA A 341 23.48 1.72 -15.31
N GLY A 342 24.65 2.37 -15.23
CA GLY A 342 25.80 2.10 -16.10
C GLY A 342 25.53 2.20 -17.62
N ALA A 343 26.29 1.43 -18.40
CA ALA A 343 26.25 1.40 -19.87
C ALA A 343 25.05 0.65 -20.46
N ILE A 344 24.13 0.14 -19.62
CA ILE A 344 22.96 -0.61 -20.06
C ILE A 344 21.78 0.35 -20.14
N ALA A 345 21.37 0.67 -21.37
CA ALA A 345 20.24 1.55 -21.67
C ALA A 345 18.88 0.84 -21.48
N GLU A 346 18.60 0.31 -20.29
CA GLU A 346 17.28 -0.22 -19.96
C GLU A 346 16.26 0.91 -19.77
N ARG A 347 15.01 0.70 -20.22
CA ARG A 347 13.91 1.68 -20.05
C ARG A 347 13.66 1.87 -18.55
N PHE A 348 13.86 3.10 -18.06
CA PHE A 348 13.59 3.48 -16.67
C PHE A 348 12.43 4.46 -16.52
N ASN A 349 11.98 5.07 -17.62
CA ASN A 349 10.82 5.94 -17.66
C ASN A 349 9.66 5.21 -18.33
N PHE A 350 8.61 4.98 -17.57
CA PHE A 350 7.38 4.30 -17.98
C PHE A 350 6.17 5.23 -17.91
N THR A 351 6.37 6.55 -17.86
CA THR A 351 5.29 7.49 -18.16
C THR A 351 4.72 7.16 -19.55
N PRO A 352 3.42 6.85 -19.65
CA PRO A 352 2.80 6.44 -20.91
C PRO A 352 2.97 7.46 -22.03
N THR A 353 3.23 6.98 -23.23
CA THR A 353 3.12 7.80 -24.45
C THR A 353 1.68 7.81 -24.97
N GLU A 354 1.35 8.78 -25.83
CA GLU A 354 0.03 8.85 -26.48
C GLU A 354 -0.27 7.55 -27.26
N GLU A 355 0.73 6.99 -27.96
CA GLU A 355 0.61 5.72 -28.68
C GLU A 355 0.29 4.53 -27.76
N GLU A 356 0.89 4.49 -26.56
CA GLU A 356 0.62 3.42 -25.58
C GLU A 356 -0.80 3.54 -25.01
N LEU A 357 -1.30 4.76 -24.79
CA LEU A 357 -2.67 5.04 -24.35
C LEU A 357 -3.72 4.66 -25.41
N ASP A 358 -3.45 4.97 -26.69
CA ASP A 358 -4.34 4.62 -27.80
C ASP A 358 -4.43 3.09 -28.00
N SER A 359 -3.29 2.41 -27.87
CA SER A 359 -3.21 0.94 -27.92
C SER A 359 -4.00 0.29 -26.80
N LEU A 360 -3.95 0.85 -25.58
CA LEU A 360 -4.75 0.39 -24.46
C LEU A 360 -6.24 0.56 -24.73
N THR A 361 -6.67 1.74 -25.19
CA THR A 361 -8.08 2.06 -25.46
C THR A 361 -8.68 1.11 -26.50
N THR A 362 -7.87 0.63 -27.45
CA THR A 362 -8.29 -0.37 -28.44
C THR A 362 -8.55 -1.75 -27.82
N LYS A 363 -7.76 -2.15 -26.80
CA LYS A 363 -7.89 -3.45 -26.12
C LYS A 363 -8.91 -3.41 -24.97
N PHE A 364 -8.99 -2.29 -24.27
CA PHE A 364 -9.78 -2.08 -23.07
C PHE A 364 -11.01 -1.24 -23.44
N GLN A 365 -12.07 -1.92 -23.92
CA GLN A 365 -13.24 -1.29 -24.56
C GLN A 365 -13.99 -0.28 -23.69
N SER A 366 -13.95 -0.44 -22.36
CA SER A 366 -14.59 0.46 -21.41
C SER A 366 -13.72 0.63 -20.18
N LEU A 367 -13.49 1.87 -19.76
CA LEU A 367 -12.81 2.19 -18.52
C LEU A 367 -13.73 2.11 -17.30
N LYS A 368 -15.04 1.89 -17.48
CA LYS A 368 -15.97 1.76 -16.36
C LYS A 368 -15.59 0.53 -15.52
N ILE A 369 -15.48 0.72 -14.22
CA ILE A 369 -15.19 -0.39 -13.29
C ILE A 369 -16.44 -1.29 -13.25
N PRO A 370 -16.32 -2.60 -13.56
CA PRO A 370 -17.45 -3.51 -13.57
C PRO A 370 -17.93 -3.78 -12.14
N GLU A 371 -19.24 -3.80 -11.90
CA GLU A 371 -19.84 -4.19 -10.62
C GLU A 371 -19.93 -5.72 -10.52
N ASN A 372 -18.78 -6.38 -10.38
CA ASN A 372 -18.64 -7.84 -10.43
C ASN A 372 -18.24 -8.45 -9.07
N PHE A 373 -18.71 -7.86 -7.97
CA PHE A 373 -18.52 -8.43 -6.64
C PHE A 373 -19.13 -9.84 -6.57
N GLN A 374 -18.36 -10.77 -6.00
CA GLN A 374 -18.82 -12.11 -5.68
C GLN A 374 -18.18 -12.58 -4.36
N ARG A 375 -18.95 -13.30 -3.56
CA ARG A 375 -18.44 -14.00 -2.38
C ARG A 375 -17.58 -15.19 -2.80
N THR A 376 -16.34 -15.19 -2.31
CA THR A 376 -15.32 -16.21 -2.57
C THR A 376 -15.16 -17.22 -1.42
N VAL A 377 -15.60 -16.87 -0.21
CA VAL A 377 -15.55 -17.74 0.99
C VAL A 377 -16.82 -17.54 1.84
N PRO A 378 -17.17 -18.50 2.72
CA PRO A 378 -18.27 -18.31 3.66
C PRO A 378 -18.04 -17.11 4.58
N ALA A 379 -19.09 -16.34 4.84
CA ALA A 379 -19.09 -15.24 5.80
C ALA A 379 -19.14 -15.74 7.25
N PHE A 380 -18.71 -14.90 8.19
CA PHE A 380 -18.95 -15.13 9.62
C PHE A 380 -20.44 -15.26 9.92
N ASP A 381 -20.82 -16.27 10.71
CA ASP A 381 -22.19 -16.43 11.21
C ASP A 381 -22.22 -16.18 12.72
N PRO A 382 -22.80 -15.05 13.18
CA PRO A 382 -22.93 -14.76 14.60
C PRO A 382 -23.74 -15.78 15.39
N GLN A 383 -24.70 -16.48 14.78
CA GLN A 383 -25.55 -17.45 15.47
C GLN A 383 -24.76 -18.71 15.82
N GLU A 384 -23.93 -19.20 14.89
CA GLU A 384 -23.12 -20.38 15.09
C GLU A 384 -21.80 -20.09 15.81
N GLN A 385 -21.24 -18.90 15.60
CA GLN A 385 -19.86 -18.57 15.97
C GLN A 385 -19.76 -17.45 17.03
N SER A 386 -20.84 -17.17 17.77
CA SER A 386 -20.85 -16.15 18.84
C SER A 386 -19.74 -16.30 19.90
N ASN A 387 -19.25 -17.52 20.15
CA ASN A 387 -18.17 -17.78 21.12
C ASN A 387 -16.76 -17.76 20.50
N TYR A 388 -16.57 -17.21 19.30
CA TYR A 388 -15.32 -17.28 18.52
C TYR A 388 -14.04 -16.94 19.28
N LYS A 389 -14.10 -16.06 20.30
CA LYS A 389 -12.95 -15.72 21.17
C LYS A 389 -12.37 -16.93 21.92
N HIS A 390 -13.12 -18.03 22.04
CA HIS A 390 -12.68 -19.29 22.65
C HIS A 390 -12.49 -20.43 21.63
N MET A 391 -12.77 -20.19 20.35
CA MET A 391 -12.59 -21.19 19.30
C MET A 391 -11.12 -21.29 18.89
N VAL A 392 -10.69 -22.49 18.53
CA VAL A 392 -9.39 -22.70 17.89
C VAL A 392 -9.60 -22.68 16.39
N VAL A 393 -9.27 -21.54 15.78
CA VAL A 393 -9.40 -21.31 14.33
C VAL A 393 -8.00 -21.18 13.72
N GLY A 394 -7.80 -21.81 12.56
CA GLY A 394 -6.56 -21.72 11.79
C GLY A 394 -6.56 -20.53 10.84
N GLN A 395 -5.41 -20.26 10.21
CA GLN A 395 -5.36 -19.36 9.06
C GLN A 395 -5.89 -20.06 7.80
N PRO A 396 -6.42 -19.30 6.83
CA PRO A 396 -6.94 -19.85 5.59
C PRO A 396 -5.80 -20.33 4.69
N THR A 397 -6.16 -21.07 3.65
CA THR A 397 -5.27 -21.31 2.50
C THR A 397 -5.28 -20.13 1.54
N ALA A 398 -4.35 -20.09 0.58
CA ALA A 398 -4.38 -19.07 -0.47
C ALA A 398 -5.57 -19.29 -1.40
N HIS A 399 -6.29 -18.22 -1.73
CA HIS A 399 -7.41 -18.20 -2.67
C HIS A 399 -7.14 -17.19 -3.77
N LEU A 400 -7.65 -17.46 -4.98
CA LEU A 400 -7.61 -16.52 -6.10
C LEU A 400 -8.98 -15.92 -6.31
N ASN A 401 -9.03 -14.60 -6.51
CA ASN A 401 -10.27 -13.88 -6.74
C ASN A 401 -10.63 -13.85 -8.23
N PRO A 402 -11.88 -14.18 -8.62
CA PRO A 402 -12.35 -14.05 -9.99
C PRO A 402 -12.12 -12.66 -10.58
N GLN A 403 -12.32 -11.59 -9.80
CA GLN A 403 -12.14 -10.21 -10.26
C GLN A 403 -10.70 -9.95 -10.70
N SER A 404 -9.72 -10.37 -9.89
CA SER A 404 -8.31 -10.19 -10.22
C SER A 404 -7.88 -11.05 -11.40
N ASN A 405 -8.40 -12.28 -11.51
CA ASN A 405 -8.13 -13.13 -12.66
C ASN A 405 -8.63 -12.50 -13.96
N THR A 406 -9.88 -12.01 -13.98
CA THR A 406 -10.44 -11.31 -15.15
C THR A 406 -9.65 -10.05 -15.46
N PHE A 407 -9.32 -9.23 -14.46
CA PHE A 407 -8.52 -8.02 -14.65
C PHE A 407 -7.14 -8.32 -15.26
N CYS A 408 -6.42 -9.29 -14.69
CA CYS A 408 -5.11 -9.72 -15.16
C CYS A 408 -5.17 -10.25 -16.60
N SER A 409 -6.18 -11.06 -16.92
CA SER A 409 -6.38 -11.62 -18.26
C SER A 409 -6.68 -10.53 -19.29
N VAL A 410 -7.54 -9.56 -18.98
CA VAL A 410 -7.92 -8.49 -19.90
C VAL A 410 -6.76 -7.51 -20.14
N LEU A 411 -6.04 -7.13 -19.07
CA LEU A 411 -4.93 -6.18 -19.18
C LEU A 411 -3.63 -6.84 -19.68
N GLY A 412 -3.48 -8.15 -19.50
CA GLY A 412 -2.25 -8.88 -19.82
C GLY A 412 -1.14 -8.66 -18.78
N VAL A 413 -1.50 -8.65 -17.50
CA VAL A 413 -0.56 -8.55 -16.36
C VAL A 413 -0.59 -9.81 -15.51
N ASP A 414 0.47 -10.06 -14.75
CA ASP A 414 0.59 -11.24 -13.91
C ASP A 414 0.06 -10.97 -12.49
N ASP A 415 -0.68 -11.90 -11.91
CA ASP A 415 -1.07 -11.84 -10.50
C ASP A 415 0.13 -12.18 -9.57
N PRO A 416 0.58 -11.26 -8.70
CA PRO A 416 1.66 -11.51 -7.75
C PRO A 416 1.43 -12.72 -6.83
N LEU A 417 0.19 -12.99 -6.39
CA LEU A 417 -0.10 -14.13 -5.53
C LEU A 417 0.08 -15.44 -6.30
N CYS A 418 -0.42 -15.51 -7.54
CA CYS A 418 -0.19 -16.64 -8.44
C CYS A 418 1.32 -16.89 -8.64
N LEU A 419 2.08 -15.84 -8.93
CA LEU A 419 3.53 -15.93 -9.11
C LEU A 419 4.24 -16.41 -7.84
N ALA A 420 3.84 -15.92 -6.66
CA ALA A 420 4.44 -16.32 -5.38
C ALA A 420 4.19 -17.80 -5.07
N LEU A 421 2.97 -18.30 -5.31
CA LEU A 421 2.62 -19.71 -5.16
C LEU A 421 3.45 -20.60 -6.09
N LEU A 422 3.50 -20.26 -7.38
CA LEU A 422 4.26 -21.01 -8.39
C LEU A 422 5.76 -21.00 -8.13
N ALA A 423 6.32 -19.86 -7.71
CA ALA A 423 7.75 -19.74 -7.38
C ALA A 423 8.15 -20.62 -6.18
N ASN A 424 7.21 -20.97 -5.32
CA ASN A 424 7.39 -21.85 -4.17
C ASN A 424 6.96 -23.31 -4.45
N GLY A 425 6.72 -23.67 -5.72
CA GLY A 425 6.37 -25.03 -6.12
C GLY A 425 4.99 -25.49 -5.66
N LYS A 426 4.08 -24.56 -5.33
CA LYS A 426 2.69 -24.87 -4.99
C LYS A 426 1.82 -24.89 -6.23
N ASP A 427 0.84 -25.78 -6.24
CA ASP A 427 -0.22 -25.78 -7.24
C ASP A 427 -1.13 -24.55 -7.06
N LEU A 428 -1.67 -24.04 -8.17
CA LEU A 428 -2.62 -22.94 -8.13
C LEU A 428 -3.96 -23.45 -7.56
N PRO A 429 -4.54 -22.75 -6.56
CA PRO A 429 -5.86 -23.10 -6.05
C PRO A 429 -6.93 -22.86 -7.12
N ALA A 430 -8.03 -23.60 -7.04
CA ALA A 430 -9.19 -23.34 -7.88
C ALA A 430 -9.70 -21.89 -7.67
N VAL A 431 -10.18 -21.28 -8.75
CA VAL A 431 -10.81 -19.95 -8.67
C VAL A 431 -12.03 -20.06 -7.76
N ALA A 432 -12.07 -19.24 -6.71
CA ALA A 432 -13.07 -19.35 -5.67
C ALA A 432 -14.44 -18.88 -6.19
N VAL A 433 -15.40 -19.80 -6.27
CA VAL A 433 -16.80 -19.53 -6.58
C VAL A 433 -17.61 -20.23 -5.50
N GLU A 434 -18.35 -19.47 -4.68
CA GLU A 434 -19.30 -20.05 -3.74
C GLU A 434 -20.43 -20.72 -4.54
N SER A 435 -20.60 -22.05 -4.40
CA SER A 435 -21.77 -22.76 -4.93
C SER A 435 -22.98 -22.38 -4.09
N ILE A 436 -23.90 -21.62 -4.66
CA ILE A 436 -25.16 -21.22 -4.00
C ILE A 436 -25.98 -22.49 -3.72
N ASP A 437 -26.25 -22.78 -2.44
CA ASP A 437 -27.22 -23.81 -2.02
C ASP A 437 -28.65 -23.36 -2.38
N PRO A 438 -29.46 -24.16 -3.08
CA PRO A 438 -30.76 -23.74 -3.62
C PRO A 438 -31.91 -23.68 -2.58
N LYS A 439 -31.61 -23.48 -1.29
CA LYS A 439 -32.61 -23.63 -0.20
C LYS A 439 -33.21 -22.34 0.34
N ALA A 440 -32.94 -21.19 -0.26
CA ALA A 440 -33.41 -19.89 0.24
C ALA A 440 -34.41 -19.15 -0.68
N GLU A 441 -34.94 -19.79 -1.72
CA GLU A 441 -35.98 -19.23 -2.59
C GLU A 441 -37.31 -20.00 -2.50
N GLU A 442 -37.86 -20.17 -1.30
CA GLU A 442 -39.27 -20.56 -1.15
C GLU A 442 -39.94 -19.79 -0.02
N THR A 443 -39.95 -18.46 -0.10
CA THR A 443 -41.04 -17.67 0.49
C THR A 443 -41.04 -16.27 -0.10
N ILE A 444 -41.85 -16.03 -1.13
CA ILE A 444 -42.52 -14.75 -1.46
C ILE A 444 -43.42 -14.98 -2.70
N VAL A 445 -44.73 -14.96 -2.42
CA VAL A 445 -45.90 -14.65 -3.28
C VAL A 445 -46.39 -15.67 -4.32
N HIS A 446 -47.50 -16.29 -3.95
CA HIS A 446 -48.55 -16.83 -4.81
C HIS A 446 -49.55 -15.70 -5.15
N VAL A 447 -49.88 -15.46 -6.43
CA VAL A 447 -51.23 -15.18 -7.02
C VAL A 447 -51.11 -15.01 -8.56
N GLN A 448 -51.66 -15.99 -9.32
CA GLN A 448 -52.45 -15.97 -10.59
C GLN A 448 -52.04 -14.99 -11.74
N ASP A 449 -52.09 -15.29 -13.06
CA ASP A 449 -52.79 -16.29 -13.87
C ASP A 449 -52.20 -16.35 -15.32
N GLN A 450 -52.30 -17.52 -15.95
CA GLN A 450 -52.29 -17.91 -17.39
C GLN A 450 -51.69 -17.03 -18.52
N CYS A 451 -50.78 -17.62 -19.34
CA CYS A 451 -51.00 -17.94 -20.78
C CYS A 451 -49.78 -18.65 -21.45
N GLN A 452 -50.02 -19.90 -21.87
CA GLN A 452 -49.59 -20.68 -23.06
C GLN A 452 -48.21 -20.49 -23.75
N ASP A 453 -47.50 -21.64 -23.83
CA ASP A 453 -46.77 -22.25 -24.95
C ASP A 453 -45.73 -21.42 -25.76
N GLN A 454 -44.43 -21.70 -25.53
CA GLN A 454 -43.44 -21.96 -26.60
C GLN A 454 -42.14 -22.61 -26.06
N GLU A 455 -41.55 -23.45 -26.92
CA GLU A 455 -40.49 -24.46 -26.71
C GLU A 455 -39.07 -23.97 -26.30
N PRO A 456 -38.18 -24.87 -25.83
CA PRO A 456 -36.96 -24.50 -25.11
C PRO A 456 -35.81 -24.12 -26.03
N ILE A 457 -35.13 -23.00 -25.72
CA ILE A 457 -33.86 -22.64 -26.35
C ILE A 457 -32.73 -23.20 -25.48
N GLU A 458 -32.00 -24.17 -26.05
CA GLU A 458 -30.71 -24.63 -25.55
C GLU A 458 -29.73 -23.44 -25.47
N GLY A 459 -29.27 -23.15 -24.26
CA GLY A 459 -28.23 -22.17 -23.98
C GLY A 459 -27.36 -22.67 -22.84
N SER A 460 -26.73 -23.84 -23.01
CA SER A 460 -25.69 -24.29 -22.09
C SER A 460 -24.50 -23.32 -22.18
N SER A 461 -24.25 -22.60 -21.10
CA SER A 461 -23.06 -21.80 -20.89
C SER A 461 -21.81 -22.67 -21.12
N PRO A 462 -20.79 -22.20 -21.87
CA PRO A 462 -19.55 -22.95 -21.98
C PRO A 462 -18.85 -23.02 -20.62
N PRO A 463 -18.06 -24.08 -20.37
CA PRO A 463 -17.32 -24.27 -19.11
C PRO A 463 -16.27 -23.15 -18.92
N PRO A 464 -15.83 -22.89 -17.68
CA PRO A 464 -14.88 -21.81 -17.39
C PRO A 464 -13.56 -22.02 -18.15
N GLU A 465 -13.11 -20.97 -18.84
CA GLU A 465 -11.84 -20.95 -19.54
C GLU A 465 -10.65 -21.14 -18.58
N PRO A 466 -9.58 -21.83 -19.01
CA PRO A 466 -8.43 -22.11 -18.16
C PRO A 466 -7.63 -20.83 -17.84
N LEU A 467 -7.08 -20.79 -16.62
CA LEU A 467 -6.15 -19.78 -16.12
C LEU A 467 -5.09 -19.38 -17.17
N VAL A 468 -5.12 -18.13 -17.61
CA VAL A 468 -4.07 -17.54 -18.45
C VAL A 468 -3.21 -16.61 -17.60
N THR A 469 -2.34 -17.19 -16.78
CA THR A 469 -1.00 -16.60 -16.65
C THR A 469 -0.21 -17.13 -17.85
N PRO A 470 0.67 -16.34 -18.49
CA PRO A 470 1.61 -16.88 -19.47
C PRO A 470 2.55 -17.88 -18.77
N SER A 471 2.06 -19.11 -18.66
CA SER A 471 2.81 -20.24 -18.15
C SER A 471 4.03 -20.42 -19.05
N LYS A 472 5.21 -20.28 -18.43
CA LYS A 472 6.58 -20.46 -18.97
C LYS A 472 7.31 -19.17 -19.38
N ARG A 473 7.69 -18.34 -18.40
CA ARG A 473 9.06 -17.81 -18.43
C ARG A 473 10.00 -18.93 -17.97
N LYS A 474 10.70 -19.55 -18.92
CA LYS A 474 11.91 -20.34 -18.59
C LYS A 474 12.89 -19.36 -17.95
N LEU A 475 13.11 -19.46 -16.64
CA LEU A 475 14.14 -18.75 -15.90
C LEU A 475 15.54 -19.32 -16.25
N ASN A 476 15.92 -19.32 -17.52
CA ASN A 476 17.27 -19.69 -17.95
C ASN A 476 17.89 -18.52 -18.71
N LEU A 477 18.23 -17.46 -17.97
CA LEU A 477 19.28 -16.53 -18.41
C LEU A 477 20.62 -17.18 -18.04
N PHE A 478 21.19 -17.94 -18.98
CA PHE A 478 22.60 -18.30 -18.88
C PHE A 478 23.41 -17.02 -19.15
N LEU A 479 24.04 -16.50 -18.11
CA LEU A 479 25.07 -15.48 -18.26
C LEU A 479 26.27 -16.13 -18.99
N PRO A 480 26.77 -15.55 -20.09
CA PRO A 480 28.02 -16.01 -20.68
C PRO A 480 29.17 -15.81 -19.67
N ALA A 481 30.09 -16.77 -19.60
CA ALA A 481 31.24 -16.69 -18.73
C ALA A 481 32.08 -15.43 -19.05
N PRO A 482 32.62 -14.73 -18.04
CA PRO A 482 33.37 -13.51 -18.25
C PRO A 482 34.63 -13.78 -19.07
N THR A 483 34.76 -13.08 -20.21
CA THR A 483 35.96 -13.09 -21.03
C THR A 483 37.03 -12.24 -20.35
N VAL A 484 37.99 -12.87 -19.69
CA VAL A 484 39.22 -12.20 -19.26
C VAL A 484 40.13 -12.10 -20.47
N THR A 485 40.14 -10.95 -21.15
CA THR A 485 41.24 -10.59 -22.03
C THR A 485 42.26 -9.81 -21.23
N ALA A 486 43.40 -10.45 -21.00
CA ALA A 486 44.60 -9.86 -20.43
C ALA A 486 45.14 -8.79 -21.39
N ASP A 487 44.97 -7.51 -21.03
CA ASP A 487 45.95 -6.43 -21.23
C ASP A 487 45.30 -5.08 -20.92
N ALA A 488 45.52 -4.59 -19.71
CA ALA A 488 45.46 -3.16 -19.37
C ALA A 488 46.20 -2.93 -18.04
N THR A 489 47.53 -3.09 -18.08
CA THR A 489 48.43 -2.53 -17.07
C THR A 489 48.49 -1.01 -17.25
N ALA A 490 47.72 -0.26 -16.47
CA ALA A 490 48.01 1.14 -16.12
C ALA A 490 47.16 1.53 -14.91
N ALA A 491 47.80 1.56 -13.74
CA ALA A 491 47.21 2.00 -12.50
C ALA A 491 47.22 3.54 -12.43
N GLU A 492 46.06 4.16 -12.25
CA GLU A 492 45.94 5.41 -11.51
C GLU A 492 45.08 5.16 -10.27
N LYS A 493 45.56 5.64 -9.13
CA LYS A 493 44.92 5.53 -7.82
C LYS A 493 43.74 6.50 -7.74
N ASP A 494 42.56 6.00 -7.40
CA ASP A 494 41.42 6.81 -6.98
C ASP A 494 41.19 6.61 -5.47
N ASP A 495 41.48 7.65 -4.69
CA ASP A 495 41.22 7.74 -3.25
C ASP A 495 39.74 8.11 -3.03
N SER A 496 38.86 7.11 -3.01
CA SER A 496 37.50 7.26 -2.48
C SER A 496 36.99 5.97 -1.85
N VAL A 497 37.75 5.46 -0.87
CA VAL A 497 37.31 4.39 0.03
C VAL A 497 36.47 5.00 1.16
N ILE A 498 35.19 4.67 1.21
CA ILE A 498 34.39 4.77 2.43
C ILE A 498 34.51 3.41 3.11
N ASP A 499 35.22 3.36 4.23
CA ASP A 499 35.37 2.17 5.06
C ASP A 499 34.01 1.76 5.68
N LEU A 500 33.63 0.51 5.44
CA LEU A 500 32.54 -0.19 6.14
C LEU A 500 33.15 -0.97 7.32
N PRO A 501 32.52 -0.97 8.51
CA PRO A 501 33.01 -1.76 9.64
C PRO A 501 32.80 -3.26 9.41
N GLU A 502 33.83 -4.04 9.75
CA GLU A 502 33.86 -5.51 9.70
C GLU A 502 32.87 -6.13 10.70
N GLU A 503 32.24 -7.24 10.29
CA GLU A 503 31.37 -8.09 11.12
C GLU A 503 32.23 -9.12 11.87
N ASP A 504 32.19 -9.10 13.20
CA ASP A 504 32.78 -10.16 14.04
C ASP A 504 31.91 -11.43 13.95
N GLU A 505 32.51 -12.54 13.46
CA GLU A 505 31.91 -13.87 13.50
C GLU A 505 32.01 -14.48 14.92
N ASP A 506 30.87 -14.83 15.52
CA ASP A 506 30.79 -15.68 16.72
C ASP A 506 31.01 -17.17 16.36
N PRO A 507 31.83 -17.92 17.13
CA PRO A 507 32.19 -19.29 16.78
C PRO A 507 31.13 -20.33 17.19
N LYS A 508 30.95 -21.30 16.30
CA LYS A 508 30.13 -22.52 16.46
C LYS A 508 30.60 -23.38 17.64
N THR A 509 29.65 -23.82 18.47
CA THR A 509 29.78 -24.92 19.42
C THR A 509 29.75 -26.27 18.71
N ALA A 510 30.74 -27.13 18.98
CA ALA A 510 30.77 -28.54 18.62
C ALA A 510 30.65 -29.40 19.90
N GLU A 511 29.77 -30.40 19.83
CA GLU A 511 29.65 -31.49 20.81
C GLU A 511 30.79 -32.49 20.64
N THR A 512 31.31 -33.05 21.74
CA THR A 512 31.70 -34.46 21.88
C THR A 512 32.01 -34.78 23.35
N ALA A 513 31.66 -36.01 23.78
CA ALA A 513 31.63 -36.47 25.16
C ALA A 513 32.83 -37.38 25.55
N GLU A 514 32.93 -37.64 26.87
CA GLU A 514 33.72 -38.65 27.63
C GLU A 514 35.23 -38.37 27.81
N SER A 515 35.91 -38.56 28.97
CA SER A 515 35.68 -39.38 30.18
C SER A 515 36.59 -38.96 31.37
N GLU A 516 36.14 -39.33 32.59
CA GLU A 516 36.82 -39.72 33.86
C GLU A 516 37.85 -38.84 34.66
N ALA A 517 37.39 -38.45 35.87
CA ALA A 517 37.96 -38.45 37.24
C ALA A 517 39.48 -38.32 37.54
N VAL A 518 39.82 -37.49 38.56
CA VAL A 518 40.33 -37.88 39.91
C VAL A 518 40.92 -36.66 40.71
N ASP A 519 40.49 -36.56 41.97
CA ASP A 519 41.04 -35.96 43.22
C ASP A 519 41.37 -34.47 43.47
N ASN A 520 41.03 -34.09 44.72
CA ASN A 520 41.23 -32.83 45.46
C ASN A 520 42.59 -32.86 46.22
N PRO A 521 43.14 -31.80 46.90
CA PRO A 521 42.42 -30.98 47.89
C PRO A 521 42.87 -29.50 48.17
N LYS A 522 41.89 -28.72 48.69
CA LYS A 522 41.92 -27.62 49.70
C LYS A 522 43.22 -26.81 50.00
N VAL A 523 43.12 -25.47 49.87
CA VAL A 523 43.62 -24.47 50.85
C VAL A 523 42.67 -23.26 50.93
N LYS A 524 42.40 -22.76 52.14
CA LYS A 524 41.57 -21.57 52.49
C LYS A 524 42.44 -20.30 52.61
N ALA A 525 41.92 -19.13 52.20
CA ALA A 525 42.20 -17.81 52.81
C ALA A 525 41.12 -16.76 52.42
N VAL A 526 40.94 -15.74 53.29
CA VAL A 526 39.81 -14.78 53.47
C VAL A 526 40.21 -13.35 52.97
N PRO A 527 39.28 -12.36 52.76
CA PRO A 527 39.25 -11.42 51.61
C PRO A 527 39.59 -9.93 51.91
N PRO A 528 39.52 -9.03 50.89
CA PRO A 528 39.18 -7.61 51.05
C PRO A 528 37.98 -7.12 50.14
N PRO A 529 37.47 -5.87 50.30
CA PRO A 529 36.03 -5.51 50.24
C PRO A 529 35.54 -4.94 48.87
N PRO A 530 34.26 -4.49 48.73
CA PRO A 530 33.49 -4.61 47.49
C PRO A 530 33.70 -3.45 46.50
N SER A 531 33.87 -3.79 45.22
CA SER A 531 33.63 -2.88 44.10
C SER A 531 32.48 -3.41 43.25
N SER A 532 31.45 -2.59 43.09
CA SER A 532 30.27 -2.83 42.27
C SER A 532 30.63 -2.92 40.78
N PRO A 533 30.23 -3.98 40.04
CA PRO A 533 30.35 -4.00 38.59
C PRO A 533 29.13 -3.33 37.92
N PRO A 534 29.32 -2.77 36.71
CA PRO A 534 28.39 -1.84 36.07
C PRO A 534 27.17 -2.53 35.49
N SER A 535 26.06 -1.78 35.47
CA SER A 535 24.79 -2.18 34.84
C SER A 535 24.98 -2.41 33.33
N VAL A 536 24.90 -3.66 32.90
CA VAL A 536 24.81 -4.02 31.47
C VAL A 536 23.42 -3.61 30.98
N LYS A 537 23.32 -2.45 30.34
CA LYS A 537 22.11 -2.02 29.64
C LYS A 537 21.97 -2.86 28.38
N LYS A 538 20.98 -3.77 28.36
CA LYS A 538 20.55 -4.49 27.16
C LYS A 538 20.05 -3.49 26.11
N LEU A 539 20.73 -3.39 24.98
CA LEU A 539 20.28 -2.67 23.80
C LEU A 539 19.05 -3.37 23.21
N LYS A 540 17.85 -2.91 23.58
CA LYS A 540 16.61 -3.20 22.84
C LYS A 540 16.53 -2.28 21.62
N ARG A 541 16.42 -2.84 20.41
CA ARG A 541 16.07 -2.10 19.18
C ARG A 541 14.71 -1.42 19.38
N ARG A 542 14.71 -0.08 19.48
CA ARG A 542 13.57 0.76 19.90
C ARG A 542 12.48 0.98 18.84
N ASN A 543 12.72 0.59 17.59
CA ASN A 543 11.83 0.94 16.48
C ASN A 543 10.58 0.06 16.37
N GLN A 544 10.37 -0.89 17.28
CA GLN A 544 9.18 -1.75 17.29
C GLN A 544 8.05 -1.19 18.18
N ASN A 545 8.38 -0.45 19.24
CA ASN A 545 7.39 0.05 20.20
C ASN A 545 6.53 1.20 19.66
N ILE A 546 7.02 1.96 18.67
CA ILE A 546 6.26 3.04 18.04
C ILE A 546 5.09 2.47 17.20
N TYR A 547 5.24 1.26 16.67
CA TYR A 547 4.25 0.56 15.85
C TYR A 547 3.47 -0.50 16.63
N GLN A 548 3.76 -0.67 17.93
CA GLN A 548 3.05 -1.54 18.86
C GLN A 548 2.48 -0.71 20.01
N ALA A 549 2.06 0.53 19.75
CA ALA A 549 1.54 1.42 20.80
C ALA A 549 0.42 0.69 21.55
N GLU A 550 0.72 0.31 22.80
CA GLU A 550 -0.25 -0.21 23.73
C GLU A 550 -1.38 0.81 23.86
N ASP A 551 -2.61 0.34 23.68
CA ASP A 551 -3.82 1.09 24.00
C ASP A 551 -3.81 1.37 25.50
N ASP A 552 -3.31 2.55 25.89
CA ASP A 552 -3.66 3.17 27.16
C ASP A 552 -4.92 4.03 26.92
N ASP A 553 -5.94 3.70 27.72
CA ASP A 553 -7.35 4.13 27.71
C ASP A 553 -7.64 5.63 27.48
#